data_AF-A0A1M5EM44-F1
#
_entry.id   AF-A0A1M5EM44-F1
#
_cell.length_a   1.000
_cell.length_b   1.000
_cell.length_c   1.000
_cell.angle_alpha   90.00
_cell.angle_beta   90.00
_cell.angle_gamma   90.00
#
_symmetry.space_group_name_H-M   'P 1'
#
loop_
_entity.id
_entity.type
_entity.pdbx_description
1 polymer ?
#
loop_
_entity_poly.entity_id
_entity_poly.type
_entity_poly.pdbx_seq_one_letter_code
_entity_poly.pdbx_strand_id
1 'polypeptide(L)'
;MINILYIHGYNSNSESETARVLASELGSYATVYHPTFEGDPYNIEKQINEYIKAHHINLIVASSLGGFFALRMNSYFKIVINPCMEPHKCLNQSPFVDKYKEMEKMLFTLVDCEERASTYGIFSRADELFSYYDVFCKHYMKQHTIQINDRHQISARSIKNVLLPLIHQIFEVNFPILKKQLECTPFPANLYGEEDLEQGV
;
A
#
# COMPACT_ATOMS: atom_id res chain seq x y z
N MET A 1 8.32 8.30 -13.68
CA MET A 1 7.38 7.15 -13.67
C MET A 1 7.10 6.85 -12.22
N ILE A 2 5.83 6.65 -11.86
CA ILE A 2 5.43 6.43 -10.47
C ILE A 2 5.48 4.93 -10.16
N ASN A 3 6.03 4.54 -9.02
CA ASN A 3 6.06 3.15 -8.57
C ASN A 3 5.02 2.94 -7.46
N ILE A 4 4.01 2.12 -7.74
CA ILE A 4 2.92 1.81 -6.81
C ILE A 4 3.06 0.36 -6.34
N LEU A 5 3.03 0.14 -5.03
CA LEU A 5 2.92 -1.20 -4.46
C LEU A 5 1.47 -1.47 -4.07
N TYR A 6 0.87 -2.50 -4.65
CA TYR A 6 -0.42 -3.02 -4.23
C TYR A 6 -0.24 -4.22 -3.30
N ILE A 7 -0.73 -4.12 -2.06
CA ILE A 7 -0.70 -5.20 -1.06
C ILE A 7 -2.10 -5.80 -0.93
N HIS A 8 -2.23 -7.06 -1.32
CA HIS A 8 -3.51 -7.77 -1.34
C HIS A 8 -3.93 -8.28 0.05
N GLY A 9 -5.21 -8.64 0.18
CA GLY A 9 -5.78 -9.23 1.39
C GLY A 9 -5.36 -10.69 1.65
N TYR A 10 -5.86 -11.25 2.76
CA TYR A 10 -5.63 -12.65 3.13
C TYR A 10 -6.16 -13.62 2.06
N ASN A 11 -5.42 -14.68 1.77
CA ASN A 11 -5.71 -15.67 0.72
C ASN A 11 -5.94 -15.11 -0.70
N SER A 12 -5.56 -13.85 -0.95
CA SER A 12 -5.39 -13.32 -2.30
C SER A 12 -3.95 -13.58 -2.75
N ASN A 13 -3.69 -13.35 -4.03
CA ASN A 13 -2.36 -13.48 -4.63
C ASN A 13 -2.08 -12.29 -5.56
N SER A 14 -0.98 -12.39 -6.31
CA SER A 14 -0.58 -11.44 -7.35
C SER A 14 -1.57 -11.29 -8.52
N GLU A 15 -2.65 -12.08 -8.59
CA GLU A 15 -3.71 -11.96 -9.60
C GLU A 15 -4.90 -11.11 -9.09
N SER A 16 -4.67 -10.25 -8.08
CA SER A 16 -5.73 -9.38 -7.57
C SER A 16 -6.35 -8.54 -8.69
N GLU A 17 -7.65 -8.72 -8.90
CA GLU A 17 -8.41 -8.00 -9.92
C GLU A 17 -8.27 -6.48 -9.76
N THR A 18 -8.20 -5.99 -8.52
CA THR A 18 -7.94 -4.58 -8.21
C THR A 18 -6.60 -4.11 -8.77
N ALA A 19 -5.53 -4.88 -8.55
CA ALA A 19 -4.20 -4.54 -9.04
C ALA A 19 -4.14 -4.55 -10.57
N ARG A 20 -4.79 -5.53 -11.20
CA ARG A 20 -4.86 -5.66 -12.66
C ARG A 20 -5.61 -4.51 -13.31
N VAL A 21 -6.79 -4.15 -12.78
CA VAL A 21 -7.54 -2.98 -13.25
C VAL A 21 -6.72 -1.71 -13.04
N LEU A 22 -6.07 -1.56 -11.88
CA LEU A 22 -5.24 -0.39 -11.60
C LEU A 22 -4.07 -0.26 -12.58
N ALA A 23 -3.33 -1.34 -12.83
CA ALA A 23 -2.22 -1.38 -13.79
C ALA A 23 -2.69 -1.06 -15.22
N SER A 24 -3.82 -1.65 -15.64
CA SER A 24 -4.38 -1.44 -16.97
C SER A 24 -4.80 0.02 -17.20
N GLU A 25 -5.37 0.67 -16.19
CA GLU A 25 -5.89 2.03 -16.34
C GLU A 25 -4.81 3.09 -16.18
N LEU A 26 -3.80 2.86 -15.33
CA LEU A 26 -2.67 3.77 -15.17
C LEU A 26 -1.67 3.69 -16.32
N GLY A 27 -1.59 2.56 -17.03
CA GLY A 27 -0.77 2.42 -18.24
C GLY A 27 0.66 2.90 -18.04
N SER A 28 1.14 3.81 -18.89
CA SER A 28 2.51 4.34 -18.83
C SER A 28 2.75 5.38 -17.72
N TYR A 29 1.72 5.83 -17.01
CA TYR A 29 1.87 6.81 -15.93
C TYR A 29 2.53 6.20 -14.67
N ALA A 30 2.26 4.91 -14.41
CA ALA A 30 2.74 4.23 -13.22
C ALA A 30 3.05 2.75 -13.46
N THR A 31 4.07 2.26 -12.78
CA THR A 31 4.33 0.82 -12.63
C THR A 31 3.64 0.33 -11.37
N VAL A 32 2.72 -0.62 -11.52
CA VAL A 32 2.01 -1.24 -10.39
C VAL A 32 2.63 -2.59 -10.07
N TYR A 33 3.28 -2.68 -8.92
CA TYR A 33 3.83 -3.92 -8.37
C TYR A 33 2.79 -4.55 -7.44
N HIS A 34 2.57 -5.86 -7.57
CA HIS A 34 1.60 -6.58 -6.73
C HIS A 34 2.12 -7.99 -6.38
N PRO A 35 3.30 -8.10 -5.75
CA PRO A 35 3.86 -9.40 -5.35
C PRO A 35 3.00 -10.08 -4.29
N THR A 36 3.13 -11.40 -4.20
CA THR A 36 2.62 -12.16 -3.06
C THR A 36 3.69 -12.19 -1.98
N PHE A 37 3.30 -11.88 -0.74
CA PHE A 37 4.17 -12.01 0.44
C PHE A 37 3.68 -13.18 1.30
N GLU A 38 4.60 -14.05 1.70
CA GLU A 38 4.27 -15.30 2.40
C GLU A 38 5.06 -15.45 3.71
N GLY A 39 4.54 -16.31 4.58
CA GLY A 39 5.12 -16.62 5.89
C GLY A 39 4.34 -16.00 7.04
N ASP A 40 4.99 -15.89 8.19
CA ASP A 40 4.36 -15.26 9.34
C ASP A 40 4.30 -13.72 9.22
N PRO A 41 3.46 -13.04 10.01
CA PRO A 41 3.23 -11.60 9.88
C PRO A 41 4.48 -10.73 10.00
N TYR A 42 5.47 -11.11 10.81
CA TYR A 42 6.72 -10.35 10.91
C TYR A 42 7.58 -10.54 9.67
N ASN A 43 7.58 -11.73 9.07
CA ASN A 43 8.28 -11.99 7.82
C ASN A 43 7.62 -11.21 6.66
N ILE A 44 6.29 -11.20 6.59
CA ILE A 44 5.55 -10.41 5.60
C ILE A 44 5.88 -8.92 5.73
N GLU A 45 5.85 -8.37 6.95
CA GLU A 45 6.25 -6.97 7.21
C GLU A 45 7.69 -6.67 6.76
N LYS A 46 8.62 -7.59 7.02
CA LYS A 46 10.02 -7.46 6.58
C LYS A 46 10.11 -7.45 5.05
N GLN A 47 9.48 -8.40 4.37
CA GLN A 47 9.49 -8.48 2.91
C GLN A 47 8.89 -7.23 2.26
N ILE A 48 7.79 -6.70 2.81
CA ILE A 48 7.17 -5.45 2.32
C ILE A 48 8.16 -4.29 2.43
N ASN A 49 8.82 -4.13 3.57
CA ASN A 49 9.82 -3.08 3.78
C ASN A 49 11.00 -3.19 2.80
N GLU A 50 11.50 -4.39 2.57
CA GLU A 50 12.58 -4.65 1.62
C GLU A 50 12.14 -4.34 0.18
N TYR A 51 10.92 -4.74 -0.19
CA TYR A 51 10.34 -4.50 -1.50
C TYR A 51 10.13 -3.01 -1.78
N ILE A 52 9.61 -2.27 -0.80
CA ILE A 52 9.41 -0.82 -0.89
C ILE A 52 10.72 -0.10 -1.22
N LYS A 53 11.81 -0.50 -0.55
CA LYS A 53 13.15 0.07 -0.76
C LYS A 53 13.73 -0.33 -2.11
N ALA A 54 13.68 -1.60 -2.46
CA ALA A 54 14.26 -2.13 -3.69
C ALA A 54 13.61 -1.55 -4.95
N HIS A 55 12.31 -1.26 -4.90
CA HIS A 55 11.54 -0.75 -6.04
C HIS A 55 11.23 0.75 -5.96
N HIS A 56 11.81 1.47 -5.00
CA HIS A 56 11.59 2.91 -4.80
C HIS A 56 10.09 3.29 -4.83
N ILE A 57 9.28 2.55 -4.07
CA ILE A 57 7.82 2.72 -4.07
C ILE A 57 7.45 4.12 -3.58
N ASN A 58 6.58 4.81 -4.35
CA ASN A 58 6.10 6.16 -4.05
C ASN A 58 4.74 6.14 -3.36
N LEU A 59 3.91 5.15 -3.65
CA LEU A 59 2.57 5.00 -3.11
C LEU A 59 2.28 3.53 -2.80
N ILE A 60 1.73 3.27 -1.62
CA ILE A 60 1.20 1.97 -1.25
C ILE A 60 -0.32 2.02 -1.38
N VAL A 61 -0.88 1.09 -2.12
CA VAL A 61 -2.32 0.83 -2.16
C VAL A 61 -2.55 -0.54 -1.53
N ALA A 62 -3.50 -0.67 -0.63
CA ALA A 62 -3.69 -1.96 0.03
C ALA A 62 -5.15 -2.22 0.40
N SER A 63 -5.54 -3.50 0.42
CA SER A 63 -6.91 -3.90 0.77
C SER A 63 -6.95 -4.92 1.90
N SER A 64 -8.01 -4.88 2.71
CA SER A 64 -8.27 -5.89 3.76
C SER A 64 -7.07 -6.09 4.69
N LEU A 65 -6.54 -7.31 4.83
CA LEU A 65 -5.31 -7.60 5.58
C LEU A 65 -4.09 -6.84 5.05
N GLY A 66 -3.96 -6.62 3.74
CA GLY A 66 -2.88 -5.80 3.19
C GLY A 66 -2.92 -4.38 3.76
N GLY A 67 -4.11 -3.86 4.07
CA GLY A 67 -4.31 -2.58 4.75
C GLY A 67 -3.66 -2.54 6.13
N PHE A 68 -3.68 -3.63 6.88
CA PHE A 68 -2.96 -3.74 8.17
C PHE A 68 -1.47 -3.50 7.98
N PHE A 69 -0.85 -4.21 7.04
CA PHE A 69 0.58 -4.08 6.78
C PHE A 69 0.92 -2.69 6.22
N ALA A 70 0.09 -2.16 5.31
CA ALA A 70 0.29 -0.83 4.75
C ALA A 70 0.30 0.24 5.85
N LEU A 71 -0.65 0.22 6.79
CA LEU A 71 -0.70 1.18 7.91
C LEU A 71 0.52 1.11 8.83
N ARG A 72 1.29 0.02 8.79
CA ARG A 72 2.54 -0.13 9.55
C ARG A 72 3.78 0.39 8.79
N MET A 73 3.63 0.73 7.51
CA MET A 73 4.69 1.33 6.68
C MET A 73 4.66 2.86 6.84
N ASN A 74 5.36 3.37 7.85
CA ASN A 74 5.42 4.82 8.13
C ASN A 74 6.16 5.58 7.01
N SER A 75 5.85 6.88 6.87
CA SER A 75 6.55 7.80 5.96
C SER A 75 6.36 7.53 4.46
N TYR A 76 5.33 6.77 4.10
CA TYR A 76 4.90 6.56 2.71
C TYR A 76 3.49 7.08 2.50
N PHE A 77 3.19 7.58 1.30
CA PHE A 77 1.81 7.79 0.89
C PHE A 77 1.08 6.45 0.83
N LYS A 78 -0.13 6.42 1.39
CA LYS A 78 -0.92 5.20 1.53
C LYS A 78 -2.37 5.45 1.18
N ILE A 79 -2.96 4.54 0.40
CA ILE A 79 -4.41 4.41 0.26
C ILE A 79 -4.79 3.01 0.75
N VAL A 80 -5.55 2.94 1.83
CA VAL A 80 -6.08 1.68 2.35
C VAL A 80 -7.56 1.53 2.02
N ILE A 81 -7.95 0.35 1.56
CA ILE A 81 -9.29 0.04 1.07
C ILE A 81 -9.87 -1.04 1.98
N ASN A 82 -10.94 -0.71 2.69
CA ASN A 82 -11.56 -1.59 3.68
C ASN A 82 -10.50 -2.29 4.58
N PRO A 83 -9.58 -1.54 5.22
CA PRO A 83 -8.47 -2.13 5.96
C PRO A 83 -8.97 -2.95 7.15
N CYS A 84 -8.41 -4.14 7.35
CA CYS A 84 -8.53 -4.83 8.64
C CYS A 84 -7.52 -4.22 9.62
N MET A 85 -7.98 -3.57 10.70
CA MET A 85 -7.09 -2.98 11.71
C MET A 85 -6.88 -3.84 12.95
N GLU A 86 -7.70 -4.86 13.12
CA GLU A 86 -7.55 -5.86 14.18
C GLU A 86 -7.49 -7.27 13.55
N PRO A 87 -6.38 -7.65 12.87
CA PRO A 87 -6.26 -8.97 12.25
C PRO A 87 -6.50 -10.14 13.20
N HIS A 88 -6.28 -10.01 14.51
CA HIS A 88 -6.63 -11.07 15.46
C HIS A 88 -8.14 -11.40 15.46
N LYS A 89 -9.00 -10.42 15.14
CA LYS A 89 -10.45 -10.61 14.97
C LYS A 89 -10.80 -11.06 13.56
N CYS A 90 -10.21 -10.42 12.55
CA CYS A 90 -10.48 -10.74 11.14
C CYS A 90 -10.03 -12.17 10.78
N LEU A 91 -8.96 -12.67 11.42
CA LEU A 91 -8.30 -13.94 11.14
C LEU A 91 -8.16 -14.78 12.42
N ASN A 92 -9.24 -14.92 13.16
CA ASN A 92 -9.27 -15.62 14.46
C ASN A 92 -8.85 -17.11 14.39
N GLN A 93 -8.88 -17.73 13.21
CA GLN A 93 -8.44 -19.12 12.97
C GLN A 93 -6.99 -19.21 12.47
N SER A 94 -6.30 -18.09 12.27
CA SER A 94 -4.92 -18.09 11.81
C SER A 94 -3.98 -18.68 12.88
N PRO A 95 -3.00 -19.51 12.49
CA PRO A 95 -1.96 -19.98 13.42
C PRO A 95 -1.06 -18.83 13.93
N PHE A 96 -1.18 -17.64 13.36
CA PHE A 96 -0.40 -16.45 13.73
C PHE A 96 -1.24 -15.41 14.48
N VAL A 97 -2.42 -15.76 15.00
CA VAL A 97 -3.32 -14.83 15.72
C VAL A 97 -2.62 -14.07 16.84
N ASP A 98 -1.76 -14.74 17.63
CA ASP A 98 -1.02 -14.10 18.71
C ASP A 98 0.01 -13.10 18.20
N LYS A 99 0.69 -13.41 17.08
CA LYS A 99 1.64 -12.49 16.44
C LYS A 99 0.94 -11.24 15.95
N TYR A 100 -0.23 -11.39 15.31
CA TYR A 100 -1.04 -10.24 14.90
C TYR A 100 -1.45 -9.37 16.08
N LYS A 101 -1.92 -9.99 17.16
CA LYS A 101 -2.30 -9.29 18.40
C LYS A 101 -1.15 -8.48 19.00
N GLU A 102 0.08 -9.01 18.95
CA GLU A 102 1.27 -8.28 19.38
C GLU A 102 1.59 -7.10 18.45
N MET A 103 1.50 -7.29 17.13
CA MET A 103 1.76 -6.23 16.15
C MET A 103 0.73 -5.09 16.25
N GLU A 104 -0.55 -5.39 16.48
CA GLU A 104 -1.63 -4.40 16.61
C GLU A 104 -1.36 -3.36 17.71
N LYS A 105 -0.66 -3.74 18.80
CA LYS A 105 -0.30 -2.82 19.89
C LYS A 105 0.52 -1.62 19.41
N MET A 106 1.26 -1.80 18.32
CA MET A 106 2.13 -0.78 17.74
C MET A 106 1.51 -0.07 16.53
N LEU A 107 0.28 -0.44 16.12
CA LEU A 107 -0.31 0.02 14.87
C LEU A 107 -0.45 1.54 14.79
N PHE A 108 -0.80 2.19 15.91
CA PHE A 108 -1.06 3.63 15.95
C PHE A 108 -0.02 4.44 16.74
N THR A 109 1.05 3.82 17.23
CA THR A 109 2.01 4.47 18.13
C THR A 109 2.90 5.49 17.41
N LEU A 110 3.02 5.39 16.09
CA LEU A 110 3.86 6.26 15.25
C LEU A 110 3.04 7.19 14.33
N VAL A 111 1.74 7.37 14.61
CA VAL A 111 0.85 8.21 13.78
C VAL A 111 0.99 9.69 14.18
N ASP A 112 1.99 10.34 13.58
CA ASP A 112 2.25 11.77 13.70
C ASP A 112 1.50 12.61 12.65
N CYS A 113 1.81 13.91 12.55
CA CYS A 113 1.18 14.81 11.60
C CYS A 113 1.44 14.45 10.13
N GLU A 114 2.64 13.98 9.79
CA GLU A 114 3.03 13.61 8.43
C GLU A 114 2.34 12.31 8.01
N GLU A 115 2.30 11.35 8.92
CA GLU A 115 1.62 10.07 8.74
C GLU A 115 0.10 10.26 8.55
N ARG A 116 -0.50 11.20 9.30
CA ARG A 116 -1.91 11.60 9.11
C ARG A 116 -2.16 12.27 7.76
N ALA A 117 -1.22 13.05 7.27
CA ALA A 117 -1.34 13.78 6.00
C ALA A 117 -1.13 12.88 4.78
N SER A 118 -0.35 11.81 4.91
CA SER A 118 0.02 10.90 3.83
C SER A 118 -0.88 9.65 3.74
N THR A 119 -1.78 9.44 4.70
CA THR A 119 -2.65 8.25 4.75
C THR A 119 -4.11 8.57 4.39
N TYR A 120 -4.63 7.83 3.42
CA TYR A 120 -5.99 7.93 2.89
C TYR A 120 -6.73 6.61 3.07
N GLY A 121 -8.04 6.68 3.30
CA GLY A 121 -8.88 5.51 3.53
C GLY A 121 -10.13 5.50 2.65
N ILE A 122 -10.36 4.39 1.95
CA ILE A 122 -11.60 4.12 1.21
C ILE A 122 -12.39 3.07 1.98
N PHE A 123 -13.63 3.38 2.35
CA PHE A 123 -14.48 2.54 3.18
C PHE A 123 -15.81 2.25 2.49
N SER A 124 -16.15 0.98 2.40
CA SER A 124 -17.36 0.51 1.75
C SER A 124 -18.49 0.41 2.75
N ARG A 125 -19.62 1.05 2.46
CA ARG A 125 -20.82 1.04 3.32
C ARG A 125 -21.57 -0.29 3.30
N ALA A 126 -21.40 -1.08 2.25
CA ALA A 126 -21.95 -2.41 2.12
C ALA A 126 -20.85 -3.49 2.26
N ASP A 127 -19.76 -3.17 2.97
CA ASP A 127 -18.77 -4.18 3.38
C ASP A 127 -19.44 -5.20 4.29
N GLU A 128 -19.46 -6.44 3.81
CA GLU A 128 -20.12 -7.57 4.46
C GLU A 128 -19.27 -8.22 5.57
N LEU A 129 -17.99 -7.85 5.71
CA LEU A 129 -17.07 -8.46 6.67
C LEU A 129 -16.90 -7.60 7.92
N PHE A 130 -16.55 -6.33 7.77
CA PHE A 130 -16.26 -5.43 8.89
C PHE A 130 -16.20 -3.97 8.44
N SER A 131 -16.30 -3.05 9.40
CA SER A 131 -16.01 -1.64 9.14
C SER A 131 -15.10 -1.08 10.23
N TYR A 132 -13.93 -0.62 9.81
CA TYR A 132 -12.96 0.09 10.65
C TYR A 132 -12.96 1.61 10.39
N TYR A 133 -14.02 2.15 9.78
CA TYR A 133 -14.12 3.59 9.46
C TYR A 133 -13.95 4.46 10.71
N ASP A 134 -14.71 4.18 11.77
CA ASP A 134 -14.65 4.97 13.00
C ASP A 134 -13.30 4.82 13.72
N VAL A 135 -12.68 3.63 13.64
CA VAL A 135 -11.34 3.40 14.18
C VAL A 135 -10.31 4.21 13.41
N PHE A 136 -10.36 4.20 12.07
CA PHE A 136 -9.49 5.00 11.22
C PHE A 136 -9.60 6.49 11.58
N CYS A 137 -10.82 7.02 11.68
CA CYS A 137 -11.05 8.45 11.98
C CYS A 137 -10.60 8.89 13.38
N LYS A 138 -10.34 7.97 14.33
CA LYS A 138 -9.73 8.32 15.62
C LYS A 138 -8.24 8.65 15.50
N HIS A 139 -7.56 8.06 14.51
CA HIS A 139 -6.11 8.16 14.35
C HIS A 139 -5.70 9.01 13.15
N TYR A 140 -6.48 9.00 12.08
CA TYR A 140 -6.18 9.65 10.80
C TYR A 140 -7.20 10.73 10.44
N MET A 141 -6.88 11.51 9.40
CA MET A 141 -7.68 12.65 8.96
C MET A 141 -9.01 12.20 8.36
N LYS A 142 -10.13 12.68 8.92
CA LYS A 142 -11.47 12.41 8.38
C LYS A 142 -11.62 12.93 6.94
N GLN A 143 -10.98 14.04 6.61
CA GLN A 143 -10.96 14.59 5.25
C GLN A 143 -10.23 13.69 4.23
N HIS A 144 -9.38 12.76 4.67
CA HIS A 144 -8.72 11.78 3.81
C HIS A 144 -9.49 10.47 3.72
N THR A 145 -10.76 10.46 4.14
CA THR A 145 -11.63 9.30 4.03
C THR A 145 -12.66 9.48 2.93
N ILE A 146 -12.87 8.44 2.13
CA ILE A 146 -13.92 8.36 1.12
C ILE A 146 -14.80 7.16 1.46
N GLN A 147 -16.11 7.39 1.58
CA GLN A 147 -17.08 6.31 1.73
C GLN A 147 -17.74 5.99 0.40
N ILE A 148 -17.82 4.72 0.05
CA ILE A 148 -18.41 4.22 -1.20
C ILE A 148 -19.52 3.20 -0.91
N ASN A 149 -20.45 3.02 -1.84
CA ASN A 149 -21.47 1.98 -1.76
C ASN A 149 -21.02 0.75 -2.57
N ASP A 150 -20.10 -0.02 -2.01
CA ASP A 150 -19.55 -1.24 -2.62
C ASP A 150 -19.39 -2.35 -1.56
N ARG A 151 -18.89 -3.52 -1.97
CA ARG A 151 -18.59 -4.67 -1.09
C ARG A 151 -17.19 -4.60 -0.50
N HIS A 152 -16.82 -5.60 0.31
CA HIS A 152 -15.48 -5.72 0.88
C HIS A 152 -14.38 -5.70 -0.18
N GLN A 153 -14.57 -6.41 -1.28
CA GLN A 153 -13.77 -6.24 -2.50
C GLN A 153 -14.45 -5.22 -3.40
N ILE A 154 -13.78 -4.08 -3.62
CA ILE A 154 -14.33 -2.99 -4.43
C ILE A 154 -14.41 -3.39 -5.91
N SER A 155 -15.49 -2.96 -6.57
CA SER A 155 -15.70 -3.21 -7.99
C SER A 155 -14.75 -2.40 -8.89
N ALA A 156 -14.58 -2.85 -10.13
CA ALA A 156 -13.89 -2.09 -11.18
C ALA A 156 -14.47 -0.68 -11.35
N ARG A 157 -15.79 -0.51 -11.15
CA ARG A 157 -16.45 0.80 -11.17
C ARG A 157 -15.90 1.73 -10.08
N SER A 158 -15.78 1.24 -8.85
CA SER A 158 -15.24 2.01 -7.73
C SER A 158 -13.74 2.27 -7.90
N ILE A 159 -12.99 1.33 -8.47
CA ILE A 159 -11.59 1.55 -8.82
C ILE A 159 -11.46 2.73 -9.79
N LYS A 160 -12.22 2.71 -10.89
CA LYS A 160 -12.14 3.75 -11.93
C LYS A 160 -12.64 5.11 -11.49
N ASN A 161 -13.72 5.16 -10.70
CA ASN A 161 -14.37 6.42 -10.35
C ASN A 161 -13.91 7.02 -9.02
N VAL A 162 -13.19 6.25 -8.19
CA VAL A 162 -12.78 6.70 -6.85
C VAL A 162 -11.29 6.51 -6.62
N LEU A 163 -10.78 5.27 -6.76
CA LEU A 163 -9.37 4.99 -6.47
C LEU A 163 -8.44 5.71 -7.45
N LEU A 164 -8.70 5.63 -8.76
CA LEU A 164 -7.88 6.29 -9.77
C LEU A 164 -7.87 7.82 -9.63
N PRO A 165 -9.00 8.53 -9.53
CA PRO A 165 -9.00 9.96 -9.29
C PRO A 165 -8.25 10.37 -8.02
N LEU A 166 -8.36 9.58 -6.94
CA LEU A 166 -7.63 9.84 -5.71
C LEU A 166 -6.11 9.69 -5.91
N ILE A 167 -5.68 8.65 -6.63
CA ILE A 167 -4.28 8.46 -6.99
C ILE A 167 -3.77 9.67 -7.77
N HIS A 168 -4.48 10.10 -8.82
CA HIS A 168 -4.13 11.29 -9.58
C HIS A 168 -4.05 12.55 -8.71
N GLN A 169 -5.03 12.77 -7.83
CA GLN A 169 -5.03 13.91 -6.91
C GLN A 169 -3.79 13.90 -5.99
N ILE A 170 -3.46 12.76 -5.39
CA ILE A 170 -2.27 12.64 -4.53
C ILE A 170 -1.02 13.00 -5.33
N PHE A 171 -0.88 12.50 -6.56
CA PHE A 171 0.29 12.77 -7.38
C PHE A 171 0.35 14.20 -7.92
N GLU A 172 -0.75 14.78 -8.36
CA GLU A 172 -0.79 16.16 -8.85
C GLU A 172 -0.50 17.17 -7.74
N VAL A 173 -1.10 17.00 -6.56
CA VAL A 173 -0.90 17.90 -5.41
C VAL A 173 0.51 17.76 -4.84
N ASN A 174 1.04 16.53 -4.76
CA ASN A 174 2.33 16.26 -4.13
C ASN A 174 3.49 16.16 -5.13
N PHE A 175 3.26 16.44 -6.42
CA PHE A 175 4.28 16.34 -7.46
C PHE A 175 5.60 17.06 -7.09
N PRO A 176 5.60 18.27 -6.49
CA PRO A 176 6.84 18.94 -6.10
C PRO A 176 7.61 18.20 -5.00
N ILE A 177 6.92 17.59 -4.04
CA ILE A 177 7.52 16.86 -2.90
C ILE A 177 8.04 15.49 -3.37
N LEU A 178 7.23 14.79 -4.17
CA LEU A 178 7.59 13.49 -4.76
C LEU A 178 8.77 13.64 -5.74
N LYS A 179 8.80 14.71 -6.52
CA LYS A 179 9.94 15.03 -7.39
C LYS A 179 11.22 15.20 -6.58
N LYS A 180 11.17 15.89 -5.44
CA LYS A 180 12.32 16.02 -4.54
C LYS A 180 12.76 14.67 -3.94
N GLN A 181 11.82 13.79 -3.57
CA GLN A 181 12.16 12.43 -3.11
C GLN A 181 12.80 11.58 -4.21
N LEU A 182 12.31 11.69 -5.45
CA LEU A 182 12.89 11.04 -6.64
C LEU A 182 14.29 11.61 -6.98
N GLU A 183 14.54 12.90 -6.72
CA GLU A 183 15.84 13.55 -6.91
C GLU A 183 16.82 13.26 -5.75
N CYS A 184 16.32 13.00 -4.54
CA CYS A 184 17.12 12.74 -3.34
C CYS A 184 17.49 11.25 -3.13
N THR A 185 16.97 10.33 -3.94
CA THR A 185 17.52 8.97 -4.04
C THR A 185 18.65 8.97 -5.08
N PRO A 186 19.94 8.97 -4.69
CA PRO A 186 20.99 8.78 -5.68
C PRO A 186 20.81 7.39 -6.28
N PHE A 187 20.65 7.33 -7.60
CA PHE A 187 20.97 6.11 -8.34
C PHE A 187 22.41 5.75 -7.96
N PRO A 188 22.69 4.55 -7.42
CA PRO A 188 24.06 4.05 -7.43
C PRO A 188 24.39 3.77 -8.91
N ALA A 189 24.95 4.77 -9.58
CA ALA A 189 25.72 4.54 -10.78
C ALA A 189 26.92 3.67 -10.36
N ASN A 190 26.99 2.47 -10.95
CA ASN A 190 28.08 1.49 -10.86
C ASN A 190 27.99 0.50 -9.68
N LEU A 191 27.32 -0.62 -9.94
CA LEU A 191 27.56 -1.91 -9.27
C LEU A 191 27.61 -3.11 -10.24
N TYR A 192 27.72 -2.83 -11.55
CA TYR A 192 28.17 -3.81 -12.53
C TYR A 192 29.50 -3.30 -13.09
N GLY A 193 30.57 -4.00 -12.75
CA GLY A 193 31.87 -3.76 -13.36
C GLY A 193 31.80 -4.13 -14.84
N GLU A 194 32.19 -3.18 -15.69
CA GLU A 194 32.74 -3.51 -16.99
C GLU A 194 34.16 -4.05 -16.73
N GLU A 195 34.29 -5.36 -16.57
CA GLU A 195 35.57 -6.04 -16.77
C GLU A 195 35.72 -6.31 -18.27
N ASP A 196 36.63 -5.55 -18.87
CA ASP A 196 37.57 -5.92 -19.93
C ASP A 196 37.03 -6.68 -21.16
N LEU A 197 36.67 -5.91 -22.19
CA LEU A 197 36.74 -6.34 -23.60
C LEU A 197 37.49 -5.31 -24.45
N GLU A 198 38.78 -5.17 -24.20
CA GLU A 198 39.81 -4.86 -25.20
C GLU A 198 40.98 -5.82 -24.89
N GLN A 199 41.52 -6.61 -25.81
CA GLN A 199 42.26 -6.13 -26.96
C GLN A 199 42.28 -7.19 -28.08
N GLY A 200 41.95 -6.74 -29.29
CA GLY A 200 42.48 -7.30 -30.52
C GLY A 200 43.29 -6.21 -31.22
N VAL A 201 44.61 -6.36 -31.21
CA VAL A 201 45.56 -5.93 -32.26
C VAL A 201 46.69 -6.95 -32.28
#